data_AF-A0AAP0CRZ1-F1
#
_entry.id   AF-A0AAP0CRZ1-F1
#
_cell.length_a   1.000
_cell.length_b   1.000
_cell.length_c   1.000
_cell.angle_alpha   90.00
_cell.angle_beta   90.00
_cell.angle_gamma   90.00
#
_symmetry.space_group_name_H-M   'P 1'
#
loop_
_entity.id
_entity.type
_entity.pdbx_description
1 polymer ?
#
loop_
_entity_poly.entity_id
_entity_poly.type
_entity_poly.pdbx_seq_one_letter_code
_entity_poly.pdbx_strand_id
1 'polypeptide(L)'
;MGRKAKGRHHLDNFYHLAKEHGYRSCAVWRLIQLDSKFPFLRSSHVVLDLCAAPGGWMQAAVECVPVGSLVIGVDLDPIRPIRGAIAIQKDITTPKCRPRLRD
;
A
#
# COMPACT_ATOMS: atom_id res chain seq x y z
N MET A 1 -7.02 -25.59 -31.27
CA MET A 1 -7.59 -24.62 -30.32
C MET A 1 -6.46 -23.77 -29.75
N GLY A 2 -6.40 -22.50 -30.11
CA GLY A 2 -5.24 -21.63 -29.93
C GLY A 2 -4.94 -21.30 -28.47
N ARG A 3 -3.65 -21.37 -28.12
CA ARG A 3 -3.10 -20.77 -26.89
C ARG A 3 -3.43 -19.28 -26.89
N LYS A 4 -4.21 -18.80 -25.91
CA LYS A 4 -4.31 -17.36 -25.63
C LYS A 4 -2.91 -16.87 -25.28
N ALA A 5 -2.30 -16.09 -26.17
CA ALA A 5 -1.11 -15.33 -25.85
C ALA A 5 -1.45 -14.41 -24.66
N LYS A 6 -0.77 -14.60 -23.52
CA LYS A 6 -0.77 -13.61 -22.43
C LYS A 6 -0.32 -12.28 -23.04
N GLY A 7 -1.18 -11.26 -22.96
CA GLY A 7 -0.91 -9.91 -23.49
C GLY A 7 0.47 -9.46 -23.02
N ARG A 8 1.40 -9.32 -23.98
CA ARG A 8 2.74 -8.81 -23.73
C ARG A 8 2.62 -7.30 -23.51
N HIS A 9 3.12 -6.84 -22.36
CA HIS A 9 3.68 -5.49 -22.14
C HIS A 9 2.78 -4.29 -22.48
N HIS A 10 1.77 -4.07 -21.65
CA HIS A 10 1.51 -2.71 -21.15
C HIS A 10 1.99 -2.67 -19.69
N LEU A 11 3.30 -2.76 -19.48
CA LEU A 11 3.84 -2.22 -18.23
C LEU A 11 3.66 -0.71 -18.38
N ASP A 12 2.49 -0.24 -17.94
CA ASP A 12 2.03 1.14 -18.09
C ASP A 12 3.12 2.11 -17.64
N ASN A 13 3.16 3.32 -18.22
CA ASN A 13 4.07 4.40 -17.80
C ASN A 13 4.14 4.55 -16.26
N PHE A 14 3.03 4.28 -15.56
CA PHE A 14 2.92 4.24 -14.11
C PHE A 14 3.78 3.17 -13.41
N TYR A 15 4.00 2.02 -14.02
CA TYR A 15 4.93 1.01 -13.52
C TYR A 15 6.37 1.49 -13.58
N HIS A 16 6.78 2.05 -14.73
CA HIS A 16 8.11 2.62 -14.89
C HIS A 16 8.34 3.80 -13.94
N LEU A 17 7.38 4.71 -13.88
CA LEU A 17 7.40 5.85 -12.97
C LEU A 17 7.45 5.39 -11.50
N ALA A 18 6.67 4.39 -11.11
CA ALA A 18 6.72 3.85 -9.75
C ALA A 18 8.12 3.32 -9.42
N LYS A 19 8.74 2.59 -10.34
CA LYS A 19 10.09 2.05 -10.17
C LYS A 19 11.16 3.15 -10.09
N GLU A 20 11.06 4.19 -10.92
CA GLU A 20 11.94 5.37 -10.89
C GLU A 20 11.85 6.12 -9.56
N HIS A 21 10.65 6.24 -8.99
CA HIS A 21 10.42 6.83 -7.68
C HIS A 21 10.66 5.88 -6.50
N GLY A 22 11.08 4.64 -6.75
CA GLY A 22 11.35 3.65 -5.68
C GLY A 22 10.10 3.07 -5.00
N TYR A 23 8.93 3.24 -5.59
CA TYR A 23 7.70 2.60 -5.14
C TYR A 23 7.63 1.13 -5.56
N ARG A 24 7.04 0.31 -4.69
CA ARG A 24 6.91 -1.14 -4.88
C ARG A 24 5.73 -1.55 -5.75
N SER A 25 4.81 -0.63 -6.05
CA SER A 25 3.62 -0.88 -6.87
C SER A 25 3.18 0.38 -7.61
N CYS A 26 2.71 0.24 -8.84
CA CYS A 26 2.08 1.34 -9.59
C CYS A 26 0.72 1.77 -9.00
N ALA A 27 0.15 0.99 -8.07
CA ALA A 27 -1.07 1.37 -7.37
C ALA A 27 -0.91 2.67 -6.58
N VAL A 28 0.32 3.04 -6.18
CA VAL A 28 0.64 4.30 -5.48
C VAL A 28 0.04 5.52 -6.19
N TRP A 29 0.10 5.55 -7.52
CA TRP A 29 -0.41 6.69 -8.29
C TRP A 29 -1.91 6.90 -8.11
N ARG A 30 -2.67 5.82 -7.89
CA ARG A 30 -4.11 5.93 -7.59
C ARG A 30 -4.34 6.57 -6.23
N LEU A 31 -3.55 6.18 -5.22
CA LEU A 31 -3.65 6.77 -3.88
C LEU A 31 -3.28 8.25 -3.89
N ILE A 32 -2.18 8.62 -4.56
CA ILE A 32 -1.75 10.02 -4.69
C ILE A 32 -2.80 10.85 -5.44
N GLN A 33 -3.38 10.33 -6.52
CA GLN A 33 -4.47 11.02 -7.24
C GLN A 33 -5.72 11.18 -6.37
N LEU A 34 -6.06 10.18 -5.56
CA LEU A 34 -7.17 10.26 -4.61
C LEU A 34 -6.89 11.30 -3.53
N ASP A 35 -5.72 11.32 -2.90
CA ASP A 35 -5.36 12.31 -1.88
C ASP A 35 -5.29 13.73 -2.46
N SER A 36 -4.82 13.88 -3.71
CA SER A 36 -4.83 15.17 -4.40
C SER A 36 -6.24 15.72 -4.61
N LYS A 37 -7.24 14.84 -4.83
CA LYS A 37 -8.64 15.24 -5.03
C LYS A 37 -9.40 15.38 -3.71
N PHE A 38 -9.05 14.55 -2.74
CA PHE A 38 -9.67 14.45 -1.43
C PHE A 38 -8.52 14.41 -0.41
N PRO A 39 -8.06 15.53 0.14
CA PRO A 39 -6.87 15.58 0.99
C PRO A 39 -7.11 14.94 2.37
N PHE A 40 -7.19 13.61 2.42
CA PHE A 40 -7.54 12.83 3.59
C PHE A 40 -6.32 12.27 4.32
N LEU A 41 -5.18 12.06 3.64
CA LEU A 41 -3.99 11.54 4.31
C LEU A 41 -3.36 12.59 5.23
N ARG A 42 -3.38 13.87 4.82
CA ARG A 42 -2.77 14.98 5.57
C ARG A 42 -3.43 15.27 6.92
N SER A 43 -4.67 14.85 7.13
CA SER A 43 -5.41 14.97 8.39
C SER A 43 -5.52 13.64 9.15
N SER A 44 -4.99 12.55 8.59
CA SER A 44 -5.07 11.22 9.19
C SER A 44 -3.92 10.97 10.14
N HIS A 45 -4.21 10.75 11.43
CA HIS A 45 -3.22 10.35 12.43
C HIS A 45 -2.96 8.84 12.46
N VAL A 46 -3.87 8.05 11.92
CA VAL A 46 -3.75 6.59 11.84
C VAL A 46 -4.26 6.13 10.47
N VAL A 47 -3.47 5.31 9.78
CA VAL A 47 -3.82 4.71 8.49
C VAL A 47 -3.68 3.19 8.60
N LEU A 48 -4.74 2.47 8.25
CA LEU A 48 -4.74 1.02 8.12
C LEU A 48 -4.91 0.63 6.66
N ASP A 49 -3.87 0.06 6.07
CA ASP A 49 -3.85 -0.47 4.70
C ASP A 49 -4.14 -1.97 4.75
N LEU A 50 -5.25 -2.40 4.14
CA LEU A 50 -5.69 -3.79 4.13
C LEU A 50 -5.37 -4.43 2.78
N CYS A 51 -4.89 -5.66 2.79
CA CYS A 51 -4.35 -6.33 1.61
C CYS A 51 -3.18 -5.52 1.02
N ALA A 52 -2.27 -5.10 1.91
CA ALA A 52 -1.27 -4.10 1.62
C ALA A 52 -0.05 -4.61 0.83
N ALA A 53 0.17 -5.93 0.69
CA ALA A 53 1.35 -6.45 -0.02
C ALA A 53 1.35 -5.99 -1.50
N PRO A 54 2.48 -5.49 -2.04
CA PRO A 54 3.85 -5.48 -1.52
C PRO A 54 4.25 -4.24 -0.67
N GLY A 55 3.29 -3.40 -0.31
CA GLY A 55 3.46 -2.22 0.55
C GLY A 55 3.52 -0.90 -0.22
N GLY A 56 3.02 -0.83 -1.46
CA GLY A 56 3.07 0.39 -2.26
C GLY A 56 2.28 1.54 -1.63
N TRP A 57 1.02 1.30 -1.28
CA TRP A 57 0.17 2.32 -0.64
C TRP A 57 0.71 2.75 0.72
N MET A 58 1.26 1.82 1.50
CA MET A 58 1.99 2.14 2.73
C MET A 58 3.15 3.13 2.50
N GLN A 59 3.93 3.01 1.42
CA GLN A 59 5.01 3.97 1.12
C GLN A 59 4.45 5.39 0.93
N ALA A 60 3.43 5.53 0.08
CA ALA A 60 2.81 6.82 -0.16
C ALA A 60 2.11 7.38 1.10
N ALA A 61 1.45 6.52 1.89
CA ALA A 61 0.81 6.93 3.12
C ALA A 61 1.80 7.55 4.10
N VAL A 62 2.95 6.91 4.33
CA VAL A 62 4.00 7.45 5.22
C VAL A 62 4.50 8.82 4.77
N GLU A 63 4.59 9.06 3.46
CA GLU A 63 5.06 10.33 2.90
C GLU A 63 4.01 11.46 3.04
N CYS A 64 2.72 11.12 3.13
CA CYS A 64 1.63 12.09 3.13
C CYS A 64 1.07 12.42 4.52
N VAL A 65 1.11 11.49 5.47
CA VAL A 65 0.55 11.68 6.82
C VAL A 65 1.41 12.63 7.67
N PRO A 66 0.84 13.32 8.68
CA PRO A 66 1.62 14.12 9.62
C PRO A 66 2.70 13.31 10.33
N VAL A 67 3.81 13.97 10.69
CA VAL A 67 4.88 13.35 11.49
C VAL A 67 4.31 12.81 12.81
N GLY A 68 4.70 11.58 13.17
CA GLY A 68 4.19 10.89 14.36
C GLY A 68 2.89 10.12 14.14
N SER A 69 2.32 10.16 12.93
CA SER A 69 1.17 9.32 12.57
C SER A 69 1.55 7.85 12.44
N LEU A 70 0.57 6.98 12.68
CA LEU A 70 0.73 5.53 12.66
C LEU A 70 0.22 4.95 11.33
N VAL A 71 1.10 4.32 10.56
CA VAL A 71 0.73 3.58 9.34
C VAL A 71 0.91 2.09 9.57
N ILE A 72 -0.16 1.31 9.39
CA ILE A 72 -0.16 -0.15 9.55
C ILE A 72 -0.64 -0.79 8.25
N GLY A 73 0.08 -1.78 7.76
CA GLY A 73 -0.34 -2.64 6.65
C GLY A 73 -0.62 -4.05 7.13
N VAL A 74 -1.73 -4.64 6.68
CA VAL A 74 -2.09 -6.03 6.98
C VAL A 74 -2.28 -6.79 5.68
N ASP A 75 -1.62 -7.93 5.56
CA ASP A 75 -1.76 -8.82 4.41
C ASP A 75 -1.50 -10.29 4.81
N LEU A 76 -1.96 -11.23 4.01
CA LEU A 76 -1.58 -12.65 4.11
C LEU A 76 -0.13 -12.87 3.66
N ASP A 77 0.31 -12.10 2.66
CA ASP A 77 1.65 -12.13 2.12
C ASP A 77 2.61 -11.24 2.92
N PRO A 78 3.90 -11.62 3.04
CA PRO A 78 4.87 -10.82 3.77
C PRO A 78 5.17 -9.50 3.05
N ILE A 79 5.08 -8.40 3.79
CA ILE A 79 5.45 -7.06 3.32
C ILE A 79 6.86 -6.77 3.81
N ARG A 80 7.78 -6.42 2.90
CA ARG A 80 9.14 -6.02 3.31
C ARG A 80 9.07 -4.76 4.20
N PRO A 81 9.95 -4.60 5.20
CA PRO A 81 9.91 -3.44 6.09
C PRO A 81 9.88 -2.11 5.34
N ILE A 82 9.05 -1.16 5.80
CA ILE A 82 8.96 0.21 5.29
C ILE A 82 9.20 1.13 6.49
N ARG A 83 10.16 2.04 6.38
CA ARG A 83 10.45 3.00 7.45
C ARG A 83 9.21 3.86 7.68
N GLY A 84 8.78 3.99 8.94
CA GLY A 84 7.60 4.77 9.31
C GLY A 84 6.28 4.00 9.23
N ALA A 85 6.30 2.71 8.87
CA ALA A 85 5.10 1.87 8.87
C ALA A 85 5.34 0.51 9.56
N ILE A 86 4.27 -0.06 10.10
CA ILE A 86 4.24 -1.39 10.69
C ILE A 86 3.58 -2.35 9.70
N ALA A 87 4.21 -3.48 9.43
CA ALA A 87 3.64 -4.54 8.61
C ALA A 87 3.23 -5.74 9.47
N ILE A 88 2.01 -6.23 9.27
CA ILE A 88 1.46 -7.37 9.99
C ILE A 88 1.02 -8.42 8.98
N GLN A 89 1.62 -9.61 9.06
CA GLN A 89 1.22 -10.75 8.23
C GLN A 89 0.09 -11.54 8.92
N LYS A 90 -1.16 -11.29 8.55
CA LYS A 90 -2.36 -11.92 9.15
C LYS A 90 -3.55 -11.94 8.19
N ASP A 91 -4.44 -12.89 8.44
CA ASP A 91 -5.76 -12.95 7.83
C ASP A 91 -6.74 -12.02 8.55
N ILE A 92 -7.24 -11.01 7.84
CA ILE A 92 -8.17 -9.99 8.32
C ILE A 92 -9.54 -10.55 8.72
N THR A 93 -9.90 -11.74 8.24
CA THR A 93 -11.18 -12.41 8.56
C THR A 93 -11.11 -13.14 9.90
N THR A 94 -9.91 -13.38 10.42
CA THR A 94 -9.73 -14.10 11.69
C THR A 94 -9.92 -13.16 12.90
N PRO A 95 -10.58 -13.61 13.97
CA PRO A 95 -10.75 -12.82 15.19
C PRO A 95 -9.42 -12.37 15.82
N LYS A 96 -8.34 -13.12 15.60
CA LYS A 96 -6.99 -12.84 16.12
C LYS A 96 -6.32 -11.62 15.48
N CYS A 97 -6.80 -11.14 14.33
CA CYS A 97 -6.23 -9.97 13.67
C CYS A 97 -6.57 -8.66 14.41
N ARG A 98 -7.76 -8.57 15.00
CA ARG A 98 -8.29 -7.32 15.59
C ARG A 98 -7.61 -6.87 16.88
N PRO A 99 -7.29 -7.75 17.85
CA PRO A 99 -6.63 -7.34 19.09
C PRO A 99 -5.30 -6.61 18.83
N ARG A 100 -4.51 -7.13 17.89
CA ARG A 100 -3.18 -6.59 17.53
C ARG A 100 -3.17 -5.21 16.85
N LEU A 101 -4.33 -4.69 16.44
CA LEU A 101 -4.44 -3.35 15.88
C LEU A 101 -4.75 -2.29 16.94
N ARG A 102 -5.00 -2.71 18.19
CA ARG A 102 -5.35 -1.85 19.32
C ARG A 102 -4.24 -1.70 20.36
N ASP A 103 -3.18 -2.49 20.22
CA ASP A 103 -1.97 -2.46 21.05
C ASP A 103 -0.99 -1.42 20.50
#